data_AF-A0A917I5B4-F1
#
_entry.id   AF-A0A917I5B4-F1
#
_cell.length_a   1.000
_cell.length_b   1.000
_cell.length_c   1.000
_cell.angle_alpha   90.00
_cell.angle_beta   90.00
_cell.angle_gamma   90.00
#
_symmetry.space_group_name_H-M   'P 1'
#
loop_
_entity.id
_entity.type
_entity.pdbx_description
1 polymer ?
#
loop_
_entity_poly.entity_id
_entity_poly.type
_entity_poly.pdbx_seq_one_letter_code
_entity_poly.pdbx_strand_id
1 'polypeptide(L)' 'MAFGLGVLRLSPANFWAATPRELAAAAEGVFGKTRGGGAPTGADVRALMRMFPD' A
#
# COMPACT_ATOMS: atom_id res chain seq x y z
N MET A 1 2.14 2.84 12.29
CA MET A 1 3.45 2.62 11.61
C MET A 1 3.60 1.23 10.97
N ALA A 2 2.58 0.36 10.95
CA ALA A 2 2.73 -1.01 10.44
C ALA A 2 2.86 -1.12 8.90
N PHE A 3 2.38 -0.11 8.16
CA PHE A 3 2.34 -0.15 6.69
C PHE A 3 3.74 -0.13 6.02
N GLY A 4 4.74 0.53 6.63
CA GLY A 4 6.10 0.56 6.07
C GLY A 4 6.94 -0.67 6.41
N LEU A 5 6.83 -1.16 7.66
CA LEU A 5 7.77 -2.13 8.23
C LEU A 5 7.27 -3.57 8.20
N GLY A 6 5.95 -3.78 8.34
CA GLY A 6 5.35 -5.12 8.33
C GLY A 6 4.87 -5.55 6.96
N VAL A 7 4.29 -4.61 6.20
CA VAL A 7 3.63 -4.90 4.93
C VAL A 7 4.62 -4.95 3.77
N LEU A 8 5.52 -3.97 3.65
CA LEU A 8 6.56 -3.96 2.60
C LEU A 8 7.78 -4.81 2.94
N ARG A 9 7.85 -5.37 4.16
CA ARG A 9 8.98 -6.16 4.69
C ARG A 9 10.34 -5.44 4.61
N LEU A 10 10.31 -4.10 4.61
CA LEU A 10 11.51 -3.26 4.62
C LEU A 10 11.98 -3.04 6.05
N SER A 11 13.31 -3.02 6.26
CA SER A 11 13.87 -2.53 7.51
C SER A 11 13.53 -1.03 7.68
N PRO A 12 13.45 -0.50 8.92
CA PRO A 12 13.18 0.91 9.13
C PRO A 12 14.15 1.84 8.41
N ALA A 13 15.45 1.52 8.40
CA ALA A 13 16.45 2.29 7.70
C ALA A 13 16.18 2.35 6.18
N ASN A 14 15.86 1.21 5.57
CA ASN A 14 15.59 1.15 4.13
C ASN A 14 14.29 1.87 3.77
N PHE A 15 13.26 1.77 4.63
CA PHE A 15 12.00 2.47 4.40
C PHE A 15 12.18 3.99 4.42
N TRP A 16 12.92 4.53 5.39
CA TRP A 16 13.14 5.98 5.51
C TRP A 16 14.13 6.54 4.48
N ALA A 17 14.99 5.71 3.91
CA ALA A 17 15.91 6.11 2.85
C ALA A 17 15.30 6.02 1.44
N ALA A 18 14.17 5.31 1.28
CA ALA A 18 13.57 5.07 -0.03
C ALA A 18 12.83 6.30 -0.58
N THR A 19 12.94 6.49 -1.89
CA THR A 19 12.15 7.47 -2.63
C THR A 19 10.71 6.97 -2.87
N PRO A 20 9.73 7.86 -3.12
CA PRO A 20 8.36 7.44 -3.43
C PRO A 20 8.25 6.44 -4.60
N ARG A 21 9.14 6.54 -5.60
CA ARG A 21 9.19 5.61 -6.74
C ARG A 21 9.67 4.22 -6.33
N GLU A 22 10.65 4.13 -5.45
CA GLU A 22 11.16 2.87 -4.92
C GLU A 22 10.13 2.20 -3.99
N LEU A 23 9.41 3.00 -3.19
CA LEU A 23 8.31 2.48 -2.38
C LEU A 23 7.17 1.93 -3.25
N ALA A 24 6.84 2.59 -4.36
CA ALA A 24 5.86 2.06 -5.32
C ALA A 24 6.32 0.74 -5.94
N ALA A 25 7.60 0.64 -6.34
CA ALA A 25 8.18 -0.59 -6.87
C ALA A 25 8.20 -1.73 -5.83
N ALA A 26 8.52 -1.42 -4.56
CA ALA A 26 8.47 -2.38 -3.47
C ALA A 26 7.03 -2.88 -3.22
N ALA A 27 6.04 -1.99 -3.28
CA ALA A 27 4.63 -2.36 -3.18
C ALA A 27 4.20 -3.28 -4.33
N GLU A 28 4.59 -2.98 -5.57
CA GLU A 28 4.37 -3.87 -6.72
C GLU A 28 5.05 -5.23 -6.54
N GLY A 29 6.24 -5.28 -5.93
CA GLY A 29 6.94 -6.54 -5.66
C GLY A 29 6.24 -7.43 -4.62
N VAL A 30 5.63 -6.83 -3.60
CA VAL A 30 4.93 -7.55 -2.52
C VAL A 30 3.52 -7.97 -2.93
N PHE A 31 2.76 -7.06 -3.53
CA PHE A 31 1.35 -7.28 -3.86
C PHE A 31 1.11 -7.74 -5.30
N GLY A 32 2.17 -7.76 -6.12
CA GLY A 32 2.08 -7.92 -7.55
C GLY A 32 1.77 -6.60 -8.26
N LYS A 33 2.06 -6.54 -9.57
CA LYS A 33 1.57 -5.44 -10.41
C LYS A 33 0.05 -5.50 -10.43
N THR A 34 -0.61 -4.41 -10.05
CA THR A 34 -2.05 -4.24 -10.19
C THR A 34 -2.44 -4.32 -11.65
N ARG A 35 -2.69 -5.55 -12.13
CA ARG A 35 -3.18 -5.81 -13.48
C ARG A 35 -4.69 -5.60 -13.48
N GLY A 36 -5.12 -4.35 -13.65
CA GLY A 36 -6.50 -4.03 -14.03
C GLY A 36 -7.43 -3.48 -12.95
N GLY A 37 -6.99 -3.31 -11.70
CA GLY A 37 -7.73 -2.54 -10.71
C GLY A 37 -7.36 -1.06 -10.83
N GLY A 38 -8.25 -0.22 -11.38
CA GLY A 38 -8.10 1.23 -11.27
C GLY A 38 -8.06 1.67 -9.80
N ALA A 39 -7.68 2.93 -9.55
CA ALA A 39 -7.81 3.49 -8.20
C ALA A 39 -9.24 3.25 -7.68
N PRO A 40 -9.42 2.89 -6.39
CA PRO A 40 -10.73 2.61 -5.84
C PRO A 40 -11.67 3.78 -6.10
N THR A 41 -12.87 3.47 -6.55
CA THR A 41 -13.91 4.47 -6.78
C THR A 41 -14.40 5.02 -5.44
N GLY A 42 -15.08 6.17 -5.47
CA GLY A 42 -15.73 6.68 -4.26
C GLY A 42 -16.76 5.71 -3.66
N ALA A 43 -17.34 4.80 -4.46
CA ALA A 43 -18.22 3.76 -3.96
C ALA A 43 -17.45 2.67 -3.18
N ASP A 44 -16.27 2.28 -3.67
CA ASP A 44 -15.41 1.29 -3.02
C ASP A 44 -14.92 1.80 -1.66
N VAL A 45 -14.53 3.08 -1.60
CA VAL A 45 -14.13 3.73 -0.34
C VAL A 45 -15.29 3.76 0.67
N ARG A 46 -16.50 4.11 0.23
CA ARG A 46 -17.69 4.08 1.11
C ARG A 46 -18.04 2.67 1.58
N ALA A 47 -17.82 1.66 0.75
CA ALA A 47 -18.01 0.26 1.14
C ALA A 47 -17.01 -0.15 2.23
N LEU A 48 -15.73 0.22 2.07
CA LEU A 48 -14.69 -0.03 3.07
C LEU A 48 -15.01 0.66 4.41
N MET A 49 -15.42 1.92 4.39
CA MET A 49 -15.79 2.66 5.62
C MET A 49 -16.95 2.01 6.38
N ARG A 50 -17.87 1.33 5.68
CA ARG A 50 -18.94 0.56 6.34
C ARG A 50 -18.45 -0.76 6.91
N MET A 51 -17.46 -1.38 6.28
CA MET A 51 -16.90 -2.67 6.72
C MET A 51 -15.98 -2.52 7.93
N PHE A 52 -15.31 -1.38 8.08
CA PHE A 52 -14.37 -1.08 9.16
C PHE A 52 -14.73 0.27 9.81
N PRO A 53 -15.72 0.30 10.71
CA PRO A 53 -16.28 1.55 11.26
C PRO A 53 -15.49 2.18 12.42
N ASP A 54 -14.28 1.72 12.73
CA ASP A 54 -13.48 2.08 13.92
C ASP A 54 -12.12 2.72 13.62
#